data_AF-A0A399SP67-F1
#
_entry.id   AF-A0A399SP67-F1
#
_cell.length_a   1.000
_cell.length_b   1.000
_cell.length_c   1.000
_cell.angle_alpha   90.00
_cell.angle_beta   90.00
_cell.angle_gamma   90.00
#
_symmetry.space_group_name_H-M   'P 1'
#
loop_
_entity.id
_entity.type
_entity.pdbx_description
1 polymer ?
#
loop_
_entity_poly.entity_id
_entity_poly.type
_entity_poly.pdbx_seq_one_letter_code
_entity_poly.pdbx_strand_id
1 'polypeptide(L)'
;IELTATEFELLRYLMRNPRRVLSKLQAEHVRADGSLVRASIDRRVSPAVATLEDHGMLADGLLALALATGEVAYAVRARWIVDALIAAADADPQPGAAGFRVPTGADPVLAGFGLDLAADPSEGAYPSGLTAAASAARVLGQLTADPRYERA
;
A
#
# COMPACT_ATOMS: atom_id res chain seq x y z
N ILE A 1 22.46 -11.18 8.76
CA ILE A 1 22.41 -9.72 8.97
C ILE A 1 22.48 -9.51 10.48
N GLU A 2 23.64 -9.11 10.99
CA GLU A 2 23.80 -8.78 12.41
C GLU A 2 23.39 -7.31 12.60
N LEU A 3 22.27 -7.09 13.27
CA LEU A 3 21.82 -5.76 13.64
C LEU A 3 22.55 -5.33 14.92
N THR A 4 23.08 -4.11 14.94
CA THR A 4 23.71 -3.56 16.15
C THR A 4 22.65 -3.35 17.25
N ALA A 5 23.07 -3.37 18.52
CA ALA A 5 22.16 -3.22 19.66
C ALA A 5 21.28 -1.96 19.58
N THR A 6 21.78 -0.89 18.95
CA THR A 6 21.04 0.36 18.72
C THR A 6 19.99 0.23 17.62
N GLU A 7 20.28 -0.47 16.52
CA GLU A 7 19.29 -0.75 15.47
C GLU A 7 18.20 -1.68 15.97
N PHE A 8 18.55 -2.66 16.81
CA PHE A 8 17.58 -3.54 17.46
C PHE A 8 16.69 -2.78 18.44
N GLU A 9 17.25 -1.86 19.23
CA GLU A 9 16.49 -0.96 20.12
C GLU A 9 15.62 0.03 19.34
N LEU A 10 16.09 0.54 18.20
CA LEU A 10 15.31 1.42 17.32
C LEU A 10 14.13 0.66 16.68
N LEU A 11 14.38 -0.55 16.17
CA LEU A 11 13.35 -1.47 15.68
C LEU A 11 12.35 -1.79 16.78
N ARG A 12 12.83 -2.12 17.98
CA ARG A 12 11.99 -2.42 19.14
C ARG A 12 11.20 -1.19 19.60
N TYR A 13 11.75 0.02 19.51
CA TYR A 13 11.09 1.28 19.82
C TYR A 13 10.00 1.62 18.79
N LEU A 14 10.29 1.43 17.50
CA LEU A 14 9.33 1.59 16.41
C LEU A 14 8.20 0.55 16.52
N MET A 15 8.53 -0.71 16.84
CA MET A 15 7.57 -1.78 17.13
C MET A 15 6.80 -1.57 18.45
N ARG A 16 7.35 -0.86 19.44
CA ARG A 16 6.65 -0.48 20.69
C ARG A 16 5.74 0.73 20.52
N ASN A 17 5.98 1.57 19.52
CA ASN A 17 5.21 2.78 19.27
C ASN A 17 4.66 2.82 17.82
N PRO A 18 4.01 1.76 17.34
CA PRO A 18 3.49 1.71 15.97
C PRO A 18 2.47 2.81 15.73
N ARG A 19 1.71 3.15 16.79
CA ARG A 19 0.83 4.32 16.81
C ARG A 19 1.55 5.60 16.41
N ARG A 20 2.73 5.89 16.94
CA ARG A 20 3.42 7.18 16.71
C ARG A 20 3.95 7.30 15.28
N VAL A 21 4.38 6.19 14.67
CA VAL A 21 4.80 6.14 13.27
C VAL A 21 3.59 6.27 12.35
N LEU A 22 2.52 5.51 12.64
CA LEU A 22 1.31 5.55 11.83
C LEU A 22 0.57 6.89 11.97
N SER A 23 0.55 7.51 13.14
CA SER A 23 -0.04 8.84 13.34
C SER A 23 0.62 9.88 12.46
N LYS A 24 1.96 9.82 12.32
CA LYS A 24 2.68 10.73 11.41
C LYS A 24 2.33 10.44 9.96
N LEU A 25 2.34 9.17 9.55
CA LEU A 25 1.97 8.77 8.19
C LEU A 25 0.52 9.16 7.85
N GLN A 26 -0.42 8.98 8.78
CA GLN A 26 -1.82 9.36 8.58
C GLN A 26 -2.00 10.87 8.53
N ALA A 27 -1.28 11.62 9.37
CA ALA A 27 -1.39 13.08 9.41
C ALA A 27 -0.73 13.76 8.21
N GLU A 28 0.34 13.18 7.65
CA GLU A 28 1.17 13.83 6.62
C GLU A 28 0.98 13.19 5.23
N HIS A 29 0.58 11.91 5.15
CA HIS A 29 0.54 11.15 3.90
C HIS A 29 -0.83 10.62 3.49
N VAL A 30 -1.90 10.99 4.20
CA VAL A 30 -3.27 10.77 3.76
C VAL A 30 -3.91 12.13 3.53
N ARG A 31 -4.34 12.41 2.30
CA ARG A 31 -5.05 13.64 1.95
C ARG A 31 -6.50 13.59 2.45
N ALA A 32 -7.16 14.75 2.47
CA ALA A 32 -8.55 14.88 2.90
C ALA A 32 -9.53 14.05 2.05
N ASP A 33 -9.19 13.78 0.79
CA ASP A 33 -9.94 12.90 -0.13
C ASP A 33 -9.63 11.40 0.05
N GLY A 34 -8.73 11.06 0.98
CA GLY A 34 -8.30 9.70 1.27
C GLY A 34 -7.16 9.18 0.39
N SER A 35 -6.71 9.96 -0.61
CA SER A 35 -5.55 9.60 -1.45
C SER A 35 -4.25 9.65 -0.67
N LEU A 36 -3.28 8.82 -1.07
CA LEU A 36 -1.97 8.79 -0.44
C LEU A 36 -1.01 9.81 -1.07
N VAL A 37 -0.17 10.39 -0.22
CA VAL A 37 1.02 11.12 -0.64
C VAL A 37 2.15 10.10 -0.83
N ARG A 38 2.80 10.11 -1.99
CA ARG A 38 3.92 9.20 -2.29
C ARG A 38 5.11 9.40 -1.35
N ALA A 39 5.49 10.66 -1.14
CA ALA A 39 6.67 10.99 -0.34
C ALA A 39 6.58 12.42 0.21
N SER A 40 7.31 12.66 1.29
CA SER A 40 7.57 14.00 1.80
C SER A 40 8.98 14.09 2.37
N ILE A 41 9.61 15.26 2.28
CA ILE A 41 10.88 15.56 2.95
C ILE A 41 10.74 16.88 3.70
N ASP A 42 11.19 16.94 4.95
CA ASP A 42 11.08 18.14 5.81
C ASP A 42 9.67 18.76 5.84
N ARG A 43 8.64 17.90 5.93
CA ARG A 43 7.20 18.25 5.87
C ARG A 43 6.72 18.85 4.54
N ARG A 44 7.58 18.89 3.52
CA ARG A 44 7.18 19.22 2.14
C ARG A 44 6.69 17.96 1.45
N VAL A 45 5.41 17.94 1.13
CA VAL A 45 4.75 16.88 0.36
C VAL A 45 5.17 16.94 -1.11
N SER A 46 5.48 15.77 -1.69
CA SER A 46 5.73 15.62 -3.12
C SER A 46 4.42 15.72 -3.92
N PRO A 47 4.44 16.35 -5.10
CA PRO A 47 3.29 16.32 -6.01
C PRO A 47 3.10 14.96 -6.70
N ALA A 48 4.06 14.04 -6.58
CA ALA A 48 3.97 12.72 -7.21
C ALA A 48 2.76 11.93 -6.68
N VAL A 49 2.09 11.24 -7.60
CA VAL A 49 0.94 10.37 -7.27
C VAL A 49 1.45 9.12 -6.58
N ALA A 50 0.74 8.66 -5.55
CA ALA A 50 1.08 7.40 -4.89
C ALA A 50 0.83 6.23 -5.82
N THR A 51 1.81 5.35 -5.95
CA THR A 51 1.72 4.17 -6.84
C THR A 51 0.96 3.04 -6.17
N LEU A 52 0.67 1.99 -6.94
CA LEU A 52 0.10 0.75 -6.39
C LEU A 52 0.98 0.15 -5.28
N GLU A 53 2.30 0.28 -5.42
CA GLU A 53 3.28 -0.17 -4.43
C GLU A 53 3.13 0.55 -3.09
N ASP A 54 2.99 1.87 -3.10
CA ASP A 54 2.80 2.65 -1.86
C ASP A 54 1.55 2.19 -1.10
N HIS A 55 0.46 1.92 -1.83
CA HIS A 55 -0.80 1.43 -1.25
C HIS A 55 -0.67 -0.01 -0.73
N GLY A 56 -0.07 -0.90 -1.52
CA GLY A 56 0.13 -2.30 -1.16
C GLY A 56 1.02 -2.45 0.09
N MET A 57 2.17 -1.76 0.12
CA MET A 57 3.09 -1.80 1.26
C MET A 57 2.47 -1.20 2.52
N LEU A 58 1.67 -0.14 2.39
CA LEU A 58 0.95 0.42 3.53
C LEU A 58 -0.10 -0.56 4.07
N ALA A 59 -0.88 -1.19 3.19
CA ALA A 59 -1.88 -2.17 3.59
C ALA A 59 -1.23 -3.38 4.29
N ASP A 60 -0.13 -3.92 3.72
CA ASP A 60 0.66 -4.99 4.33
C ASP A 60 1.19 -4.59 5.72
N GLY A 61 1.79 -3.40 5.84
CA GLY A 61 2.30 -2.90 7.11
C GLY A 61 1.20 -2.74 8.17
N LEU A 62 0.03 -2.25 7.79
CA LEU A 62 -1.14 -2.13 8.67
C LEU A 62 -1.64 -3.51 9.13
N LEU A 63 -1.68 -4.51 8.25
CA LEU A 63 -2.08 -5.87 8.61
C LEU A 63 -1.05 -6.53 9.54
N ALA A 64 0.24 -6.34 9.27
CA ALA A 64 1.30 -6.80 10.16
C ALA A 64 1.15 -6.18 11.56
N LEU A 65 0.85 -4.88 11.65
CA LEU A 65 0.56 -4.22 12.93
C LEU A 65 -0.69 -4.76 13.60
N ALA A 66 -1.78 -4.99 12.86
CA ALA A 66 -3.00 -5.58 13.40
C ALA A 66 -2.73 -6.96 14.01
N LEU A 67 -2.00 -7.83 13.30
CA LEU A 67 -1.66 -9.18 13.75
C LEU A 67 -0.72 -9.16 14.96
N ALA A 68 0.26 -8.26 14.98
CA ALA A 68 1.23 -8.15 16.07
C ALA A 68 0.65 -7.54 17.36
N THR A 69 -0.33 -6.64 17.23
CA THR A 69 -0.87 -5.85 18.36
C THR A 69 -2.28 -6.25 18.80
N GLY A 70 -3.03 -6.92 17.93
CA GLY A 70 -4.47 -7.16 18.13
C GLY A 70 -5.36 -5.92 17.88
N GLU A 71 -4.79 -4.78 17.46
CA GLU A 71 -5.57 -3.56 17.19
C GLU A 71 -6.33 -3.66 15.86
N VAL A 72 -7.64 -3.91 15.95
CA VAL A 72 -8.55 -4.05 14.78
C VAL A 72 -8.57 -2.82 13.87
N ALA A 73 -8.33 -1.63 14.40
CA ALA A 73 -8.33 -0.39 13.63
C ALA A 73 -7.34 -0.42 12.45
N TYR A 74 -6.18 -1.06 12.62
CA TYR A 74 -5.21 -1.21 11.52
C TYR A 74 -5.72 -2.14 10.43
N ALA A 75 -6.34 -3.27 10.81
CA ALA A 75 -6.92 -4.21 9.84
C ALA A 75 -8.08 -3.58 9.05
N VAL A 76 -8.93 -2.79 9.73
CA VAL A 76 -10.03 -2.05 9.08
C VAL A 76 -9.48 -1.03 8.09
N ARG A 77 -8.39 -0.32 8.44
CA ARG A 77 -7.79 0.65 7.53
C ARG A 77 -7.12 -0.03 6.32
N ALA A 78 -6.41 -1.14 6.54
CA ALA A 78 -5.84 -1.94 5.45
C ALA A 78 -6.93 -2.46 4.51
N ARG A 79 -8.03 -2.98 5.07
CA ARG A 79 -9.21 -3.41 4.31
C ARG A 79 -9.74 -2.29 3.42
N TRP A 80 -9.90 -1.08 3.94
CA TRP A 80 -10.39 0.05 3.16
C TRP A 80 -9.47 0.37 1.96
N ILE A 81 -8.14 0.28 2.14
CA ILE A 81 -7.18 0.48 1.05
C ILE A 81 -7.35 -0.60 -0.01
N VAL A 82 -7.30 -1.88 0.38
CA VAL A 82 -7.40 -3.01 -0.56
C VAL A 82 -8.75 -3.02 -1.30
N ASP A 83 -9.84 -2.75 -0.60
CA ASP A 83 -11.17 -2.64 -1.21
C ASP A 83 -11.21 -1.54 -2.28
N ALA A 84 -10.56 -0.39 -2.04
CA ALA A 84 -10.47 0.68 -3.02
C ALA A 84 -9.64 0.27 -4.25
N LEU A 85 -8.58 -0.53 -4.06
CA LEU A 85 -7.75 -1.03 -5.16
C LEU A 85 -8.50 -2.02 -6.06
N ILE A 86 -9.27 -2.93 -5.44
CA ILE A 86 -10.11 -3.90 -6.14
C ILE A 86 -11.25 -3.16 -6.88
N ALA A 87 -11.93 -2.24 -6.20
CA ALA A 87 -13.00 -1.47 -6.81
C ALA A 87 -12.53 -0.63 -8.01
N ALA A 88 -11.32 -0.05 -7.91
CA ALA A 88 -10.71 0.67 -9.03
C ALA A 88 -10.36 -0.26 -10.20
N ALA A 89 -9.93 -1.50 -9.92
CA ALA A 89 -9.68 -2.52 -10.94
C ALA A 89 -10.98 -2.93 -11.66
N ASP A 90 -12.03 -3.24 -10.89
CA ASP A 90 -13.35 -3.66 -11.37
C ASP A 90 -14.07 -2.59 -12.19
N ALA A 91 -13.85 -1.30 -11.89
CA ALA A 91 -14.48 -0.18 -12.59
C ALA A 91 -13.99 0.02 -14.02
N ASP A 92 -12.78 -0.46 -14.35
CA ASP A 92 -12.18 -0.39 -15.68
C ASP A 92 -11.44 -1.70 -15.98
N PRO A 93 -12.16 -2.79 -16.28
CA PRO A 93 -11.55 -4.10 -16.46
C PRO A 93 -10.73 -4.15 -17.75
N GLN A 94 -9.43 -4.40 -17.61
CA GLN A 94 -8.50 -4.55 -18.74
C GLN A 94 -8.19 -6.04 -18.94
N PRO A 95 -8.40 -6.63 -20.13
CA PRO A 95 -8.14 -8.04 -20.37
C PRO A 95 -6.69 -8.43 -20.04
N GLY A 96 -6.52 -9.39 -19.13
CA GLY A 96 -5.19 -9.87 -18.69
C GLY A 96 -4.48 -8.97 -17.68
N ALA A 97 -5.10 -7.88 -17.22
CA ALA A 97 -4.58 -7.07 -16.12
C ALA A 97 -4.87 -7.72 -14.76
N ALA A 98 -4.05 -7.40 -13.75
CA ALA A 98 -4.24 -7.86 -12.39
C ALA A 98 -5.46 -7.21 -11.71
N GLY A 99 -6.01 -7.84 -10.67
CA GLY A 99 -7.20 -7.39 -9.93
C GLY A 99 -6.99 -6.20 -9.01
N PHE A 100 -5.92 -5.42 -9.19
CA PHE A 100 -5.61 -4.24 -8.38
C PHE A 100 -5.22 -3.05 -9.25
N ARG A 101 -5.79 -1.88 -8.95
CA ARG A 101 -5.43 -0.61 -9.57
C ARG A 101 -5.53 0.53 -8.56
N VAL A 102 -4.74 1.59 -8.75
CA VAL A 102 -4.91 2.80 -7.94
C VAL A 102 -6.14 3.58 -8.41
N PRO A 103 -7.01 4.07 -7.49
CA PRO A 103 -8.19 4.88 -7.85
C PRO A 103 -7.85 6.18 -8.58
N THR A 104 -6.62 6.68 -8.41
CA THR A 104 -6.14 7.92 -9.05
C THR A 104 -5.75 7.73 -10.51
N GLY A 105 -5.76 6.49 -11.03
CA GLY A 105 -5.31 6.19 -12.38
C GLY A 105 -3.79 6.26 -12.54
N ALA A 106 -3.33 6.22 -13.79
CA ALA A 106 -1.92 6.31 -14.14
C ALA A 106 -1.29 7.64 -13.71
N ASP A 107 0.03 7.65 -13.52
CA ASP A 107 0.74 8.88 -13.22
C ASP A 107 0.63 9.86 -14.42
N PRO A 108 0.16 11.10 -14.22
CA PRO A 108 -0.11 12.02 -15.32
C PRO A 108 1.16 12.49 -16.03
N VAL A 109 2.32 12.48 -15.36
CA VAL A 109 3.61 12.79 -15.99
C VAL A 109 3.99 11.64 -16.90
N LEU A 110 3.93 10.39 -16.43
CA LEU A 110 4.22 9.22 -17.26
C LEU A 110 3.26 9.09 -18.43
N ALA A 111 1.96 9.27 -18.19
CA ALA A 111 0.94 9.29 -19.24
C ALA A 111 1.21 10.41 -20.28
N GLY A 112 1.63 11.60 -19.82
CA GLY A 112 2.02 12.70 -20.70
C GLY A 112 3.20 12.38 -21.64
N PHE A 113 4.06 11.43 -21.27
CA PHE A 113 5.14 10.93 -22.12
C PHE A 113 4.78 9.65 -22.90
N GLY A 114 3.53 9.19 -22.84
CA GLY A 114 3.11 7.93 -23.46
C GLY A 114 3.73 6.69 -22.80
N LEU A 115 4.18 6.83 -21.55
CA LEU A 115 4.76 5.77 -20.72
C LEU A 115 3.75 5.15 -19.77
N ASP A 116 2.45 5.36 -20.02
CA ASP A 116 1.35 4.60 -19.40
C ASP A 116 1.25 3.20 -20.05
N LEU A 117 2.36 2.48 -20.02
CA LEU A 117 2.45 1.14 -20.56
C LEU A 117 1.99 0.15 -19.49
N ALA A 118 1.22 -0.86 -19.91
CA ALA A 118 1.07 -2.07 -19.13
C ALA A 118 2.48 -2.57 -18.78
N ALA A 119 2.76 -2.70 -17.48
CA ALA A 119 4.11 -2.87 -16.97
C ALA A 119 4.88 -3.97 -17.75
N ASP A 120 6.02 -3.58 -18.33
CA ASP A 120 6.94 -4.49 -19.00
C ASP A 120 7.55 -5.44 -17.95
N PRO A 121 7.35 -6.77 -18.05
CA PRO A 121 7.90 -7.73 -17.10
C PRO A 121 9.43 -7.73 -17.01
N SER A 122 10.13 -7.11 -17.97
CA SER A 122 11.59 -7.06 -18.04
C SER A 122 12.22 -5.81 -17.41
N GLU A 123 11.41 -4.85 -16.95
CA GLU A 123 11.88 -3.60 -16.33
C GLU A 123 11.64 -3.56 -14.80
N GLY A 124 12.71 -3.32 -14.03
CA GLY A 124 12.64 -2.96 -12.60
C GLY A 124 12.34 -4.08 -11.58
N ALA A 125 11.99 -3.68 -10.36
CA ALA A 125 11.71 -4.55 -9.21
C ALA A 125 10.32 -5.19 -9.29
N TYR A 126 10.02 -5.87 -10.41
CA TYR A 126 8.71 -6.47 -10.62
C TYR A 126 8.60 -7.87 -9.99
N PRO A 127 7.45 -8.21 -9.36
CA PRO A 127 6.24 -7.40 -9.18
C PRO A 127 6.15 -6.80 -7.76
N SER A 128 6.83 -5.70 -7.43
CA SER A 128 6.80 -5.21 -6.03
C SER A 128 5.40 -4.71 -5.59
N GLY A 129 4.74 -3.89 -6.41
CA GLY A 129 3.43 -3.33 -6.05
C GLY A 129 2.26 -4.31 -6.13
N LEU A 130 2.20 -5.12 -7.19
CA LEU A 130 1.18 -6.17 -7.32
C LEU A 130 1.33 -7.25 -6.26
N THR A 131 2.57 -7.67 -5.95
CA THR A 131 2.80 -8.66 -4.89
C THR A 131 2.44 -8.11 -3.52
N ALA A 132 2.73 -6.83 -3.24
CA ALA A 132 2.34 -6.20 -1.98
C ALA A 132 0.80 -6.11 -1.84
N ALA A 133 0.09 -5.71 -2.90
CA ALA A 133 -1.38 -5.69 -2.89
C ALA A 133 -1.99 -7.09 -2.72
N ALA A 134 -1.47 -8.08 -3.45
CA ALA A 134 -1.90 -9.47 -3.36
C ALA A 134 -1.58 -10.11 -1.99
N SER A 135 -0.44 -9.78 -1.39
CA SER A 135 -0.07 -10.20 -0.04
C SER A 135 -1.08 -9.68 0.98
N ALA A 136 -1.41 -8.39 0.93
CA ALA A 136 -2.38 -7.78 1.81
C ALA A 136 -3.79 -8.38 1.62
N ALA A 137 -4.20 -8.59 0.37
CA ALA A 137 -5.47 -9.24 0.02
C ALA A 137 -5.52 -10.67 0.57
N ARG A 138 -4.46 -11.46 0.40
CA ARG A 138 -4.38 -12.82 0.95
C ARG A 138 -4.59 -12.84 2.47
N VAL A 139 -3.94 -11.95 3.21
CA VAL A 139 -4.12 -11.87 4.67
C VAL A 139 -5.56 -11.46 5.02
N LEU A 140 -6.16 -10.52 4.29
CA LEU A 140 -7.57 -10.16 4.48
C LEU A 140 -8.52 -11.33 4.17
N GLY A 141 -8.26 -12.10 3.12
CA GLY A 141 -8.99 -13.33 2.80
C GLY A 141 -8.95 -14.31 3.97
N GLN A 142 -7.78 -14.52 4.57
CA GLN A 142 -7.63 -15.37 5.76
C GLN A 142 -8.37 -14.83 6.99
N LEU A 143 -8.39 -13.51 7.20
CA LEU A 143 -9.06 -12.89 8.35
C LEU A 143 -10.59 -12.81 8.21
N THR A 144 -11.10 -12.78 6.97
CA THR A 144 -12.52 -12.48 6.71
C THR A 144 -13.29 -13.63 6.06
N ALA A 145 -12.59 -14.60 5.47
CA ALA A 145 -13.14 -15.63 4.60
C ALA A 145 -13.94 -15.07 3.40
N ASP A 146 -13.68 -13.82 3.00
CA ASP A 146 -14.33 -13.20 1.86
C ASP A 146 -13.59 -13.57 0.56
N PRO A 147 -14.22 -14.32 -0.37
CA PRO A 147 -13.58 -14.83 -1.57
C PRO A 147 -13.20 -13.73 -2.57
N ARG A 148 -13.62 -12.48 -2.37
CA ARG A 148 -13.19 -11.38 -3.25
C ARG A 148 -11.68 -11.13 -3.16
N TYR A 149 -11.06 -11.31 -2.00
CA TYR A 149 -9.63 -11.06 -1.84
C TYR A 149 -8.74 -12.17 -2.41
N GLU A 150 -9.27 -13.39 -2.52
CA GLU A 150 -8.56 -14.50 -3.17
C GLU A 150 -8.65 -14.43 -4.69
N ARG A 151 -9.69 -13.76 -5.23
CA ARG A 151 -9.92 -13.61 -6.67
C ARG A 151 -9.20 -12.41 -7.28
N ALA A 152 -8.90 -11.39 -6.48
CA ALA A 152 -8.19 -10.18 -6.91
C ALA A 152 -6.70 -10.47 -7.16
#